data_AF-A0A2E4IBX4-F1
#
_entry.id   AF-A0A2E4IBX4-F1
#
_cell.length_a   1.000
_cell.length_b   1.000
_cell.length_c   1.000
_cell.angle_alpha   90.00
_cell.angle_beta   90.00
_cell.angle_gamma   90.00
#
_symmetry.space_group_name_H-M   'P 1'
#
loop_
_entity.id
_entity.type
_entity.pdbx_description
1 polymer ?
#
loop_
_entity_poly.entity_id
_entity_poly.type
_entity_poly.pdbx_seq_one_letter_code
_entity_poly.pdbx_strand_id
1 'polypeptide(L)' 'MNDEHISDIWTMFKEYTDKKQMNLVAEKYVDLLADYGVSDETFKEVIGTDSYLDEAISYYLDLDNVDDDEEEWDE' A
#
# COMPACT_ATOMS: atom_id res chain seq x y z
N MET A 1 14.95 3.35 5.78
CA MET A 1 13.88 2.53 6.40
C MET A 1 13.92 1.18 5.69
N ASN A 2 13.79 0.06 6.41
CA ASN A 2 13.78 -1.28 5.80
C ASN A 2 12.36 -1.84 5.80
N ASP A 3 12.18 -2.97 5.13
CA ASP A 3 10.95 -3.74 5.00
C ASP A 3 10.29 -4.04 6.36
N GLU A 4 11.04 -4.58 7.33
CA GLU A 4 10.50 -4.91 8.66
C GLU A 4 9.88 -3.69 9.35
N HIS A 5 10.56 -2.53 9.33
CA HIS A 5 10.01 -1.31 9.92
C HIS A 5 8.75 -0.83 9.20
N ILE A 6 8.66 -0.98 7.87
CA ILE A 6 7.49 -0.58 7.09
C ILE A 6 6.29 -1.45 7.46
N SER A 7 6.50 -2.77 7.51
CA SER A 7 5.46 -3.75 7.84
C SER A 7 4.98 -3.64 9.29
N ASP A 8 5.89 -3.41 10.24
CA ASP A 8 5.54 -3.26 11.66
C ASP A 8 4.73 -1.98 11.91
N ILE A 9 5.15 -0.86 11.31
CA ILE A 9 4.44 0.42 11.46
C ILE A 9 3.06 0.34 10.78
N TRP A 10 2.98 -0.24 9.58
CA TRP A 10 1.69 -0.46 8.91
C TRP A 10 0.75 -1.30 9.76
N THR A 11 1.23 -2.44 10.26
CA THR A 11 0.44 -3.38 11.08
C THR A 11 -0.07 -2.72 12.36
N MET A 12 0.73 -1.87 13.00
CA MET A 12 0.27 -1.10 14.17
C MET A 12 -0.75 -0.03 13.78
N PHE A 13 -0.51 0.69 12.68
CA PHE A 13 -1.32 1.83 12.28
C PHE A 13 -2.70 1.43 11.74
N LYS A 14 -2.77 0.36 10.93
CA LYS A 14 -4.03 -0.10 10.32
C LYS A 14 -5.11 -0.48 11.33
N GLU A 15 -4.73 -0.93 12.54
CA GLU A 15 -5.67 -1.27 13.61
C GLU A 15 -6.44 -0.04 14.13
N TYR A 16 -5.94 1.17 13.88
CA TYR A 16 -6.57 2.44 14.26
C TYR A 16 -7.18 3.19 13.06
N THR A 17 -7.18 2.57 11.88
CA THR A 17 -7.71 3.16 10.65
C THR A 17 -9.13 2.67 10.40
N ASP A 18 -10.05 3.59 10.09
CA ASP A 18 -11.41 3.22 9.67
C ASP A 18 -11.35 2.46 8.34
N LYS A 19 -12.10 1.34 8.26
CA LYS A 19 -12.07 0.47 7.08
C LYS A 19 -12.43 1.20 5.78
N LYS A 20 -13.30 2.22 5.83
CA LYS A 20 -13.68 3.01 4.66
C LYS A 20 -12.55 3.91 4.15
N GLN A 21 -11.47 4.06 4.92
CA GLN A 21 -10.35 4.91 4.60
C GLN A 21 -9.07 4.10 4.35
N MET A 22 -9.14 2.76 4.42
CA MET A 22 -7.95 1.90 4.41
C MET A 22 -7.12 2.08 3.12
N ASN A 23 -7.76 2.07 1.94
CA ASN A 23 -7.07 2.24 0.66
C ASN A 23 -6.39 3.61 0.57
N LEU A 24 -7.13 4.69 0.86
CA LEU A 24 -6.58 6.05 0.86
C LEU A 24 -5.41 6.19 1.85
N VAL A 25 -5.50 5.57 3.02
CA VAL A 25 -4.43 5.60 4.02
C VAL A 25 -3.21 4.79 3.57
N ALA A 26 -3.41 3.64 2.93
CA ALA A 26 -2.33 2.83 2.35
C ALA A 26 -1.58 3.63 1.27
N GLU A 27 -2.31 4.26 0.34
CA GLU A 27 -1.73 5.14 -0.68
C GLU A 27 -0.90 6.27 -0.06
N LYS A 28 -1.46 6.99 0.93
CA LYS A 28 -0.74 8.09 1.59
C LYS A 28 0.46 7.61 2.39
N TYR A 29 0.41 6.39 2.92
CA TYR A 29 1.53 5.78 3.61
C TYR A 29 2.67 5.45 2.64
N VAL A 30 2.35 4.87 1.48
CA VAL A 30 3.34 4.59 0.41
C VAL A 30 3.92 5.90 -0.14
N ASP A 31 3.08 6.90 -0.44
CA ASP A 31 3.52 8.24 -0.88
C ASP A 31 4.54 8.84 0.10
N LEU A 32 4.23 8.79 1.41
CA LEU A 32 5.11 9.32 2.46
C LEU A 32 6.46 8.60 2.52
N LEU A 33 6.46 7.28 2.37
CA LEU A 33 7.68 6.48 2.37
C LEU A 33 8.53 6.76 1.12
N ALA A 34 7.90 6.96 -0.03
CA ALA A 34 8.56 7.37 -1.26
C ALA A 34 9.19 8.77 -1.12
N ASP A 35 8.47 9.73 -0.54
CA ASP A 35 8.99 11.07 -0.23
C ASP A 35 10.20 11.02 0.72
N TYR A 36 10.25 10.04 1.62
CA TYR A 36 11.40 9.77 2.50
C TYR A 36 12.53 8.98 1.83
N GLY A 37 12.38 8.64 0.54
CA GLY A 37 13.42 7.97 -0.25
C GLY A 37 13.54 6.47 0.01
N VAL A 38 12.46 5.81 0.44
CA VAL A 38 12.39 4.34 0.39
C VAL A 38 12.48 3.88 -1.06
N SER A 39 13.30 2.86 -1.32
CA SER A 39 13.53 2.37 -2.68
C SER A 39 12.44 1.41 -3.13
N ASP A 40 12.24 1.34 -4.44
CA ASP A 40 11.32 0.39 -5.08
C ASP A 40 11.63 -1.07 -4.74
N GLU A 41 12.90 -1.40 -4.51
CA GLU A 41 13.31 -2.75 -4.07
C GLU A 41 12.77 -3.06 -2.68
N THR A 42 12.90 -2.14 -1.73
CA THR A 42 12.34 -2.29 -0.38
C THR A 42 10.81 -2.36 -0.40
N PHE A 43 10.14 -1.60 -1.27
CA PHE A 43 8.70 -1.75 -1.43
C PHE A 43 8.30 -3.15 -1.93
N LYS A 44 9.06 -3.73 -2.87
CA LYS A 44 8.81 -5.11 -3.34
C LYS A 44 9.01 -6.16 -2.25
N GLU A 45 9.94 -5.94 -1.32
CA GLU A 45 10.15 -6.82 -0.17
C GLU A 45 9.00 -6.78 0.85
N VAL A 46 8.25 -5.68 0.89
CA VAL A 46 7.08 -5.49 1.78
C VAL A 46 5.83 -6.20 1.25
N ILE A 47 5.76 -6.49 -0.07
CA ILE A 47 4.62 -7.17 -0.69
C ILE A 47 4.34 -8.51 -0.02
N GLY A 48 3.07 -8.79 0.26
CA GLY A 48 2.60 -9.98 0.98
C GLY A 48 2.42 -9.76 2.48
N THR A 49 2.70 -8.55 2.98
CA THR A 49 2.42 -8.16 4.37
C THR A 49 0.92 -7.93 4.59
N ASP A 50 0.28 -7.20 3.69
CA ASP A 50 -1.13 -6.84 3.81
C ASP A 50 -1.72 -6.42 2.46
N SER A 51 -2.95 -6.86 2.17
CA SER A 51 -3.58 -6.66 0.86
C SER A 51 -3.74 -5.18 0.47
N TYR A 52 -4.07 -4.30 1.42
CA TYR A 52 -4.23 -2.87 1.12
C TYR A 52 -2.90 -2.19 0.84
N LEU A 53 -1.86 -2.61 1.57
CA LEU A 53 -0.52 -2.11 1.34
C LEU A 53 0.06 -2.63 0.02
N ASP A 54 -0.21 -3.90 -0.30
CA ASP A 54 0.22 -4.54 -1.54
C ASP A 54 -0.40 -3.84 -2.77
N GLU A 55 -1.70 -3.51 -2.71
CA GLU A 55 -2.41 -2.75 -3.74
C GLU A 55 -1.78 -1.36 -3.93
N ALA A 56 -1.57 -0.62 -2.85
CA ALA A 56 -0.97 0.71 -2.89
C ALA A 56 0.48 0.70 -3.42
N ILE A 57 1.29 -0.29 -3.03
CA ILE A 57 2.66 -0.48 -3.54
C ILE A 57 2.63 -0.82 -5.03
N SER A 58 1.75 -1.72 -5.45
CA SER A 58 1.62 -2.13 -6.85
C SER A 58 1.20 -0.95 -7.74
N TYR A 59 0.29 -0.11 -7.24
CA TYR A 59 -0.12 1.13 -7.88
C TYR A 59 1.04 2.14 -7.99
N TYR A 60 1.76 2.39 -6.88
CA TYR A 60 2.90 3.31 -6.86
C TYR A 60 4.02 2.89 -7.82
N LEU A 61 4.33 1.59 -7.88
CA LEU A 61 5.38 1.05 -8.72
C LEU A 61 4.95 0.83 -10.18
N ASP A 62 3.70 1.16 -10.53
CA ASP A 62 3.13 0.95 -11.85
C ASP A 62 3.38 -0.50 -12.35
N LEU A 63 3.20 -1.48 -11.46
CA LEU A 63 3.49 -2.89 -11.76
C LEU A 63 2.43 -3.58 -12.63
N ASP A 64 1.47 -2.81 -13.15
CA ASP A 64 0.30 -3.19 -13.94
C ASP A 64 -0.56 -4.31 -13.32
N ASN A 65 -1.80 -3.92 -13.00
CA ASN A 65 -2.91 -4.72 -12.50
C ASN A 65 -3.06 -6.07 -13.21
N VAL A 66 -2.93 -7.16 -12.46
CA VAL A 66 -3.55 -8.44 -12.81
C VAL A 66 -4.64 -8.72 -11.77
N ASP A 67 -5.85 -8.33 -12.16
CA ASP A 67 -7.15 -8.81 -11.66
C ASP A 67 -7.74 -8.14 -10.41
N ASP A 68 -8.48 -7.03 -10.63
CA ASP A 68 -9.84 -6.90 -10.09
C ASP A 68 -10.69 -6.03 -11.05
N ASP A 69 -11.23 -6.69 -12.07
CA ASP A 69 -12.43 -6.25 -12.79
C ASP A 69 -13.63 -6.25 -11.80
N GLU A 70 -14.28 -5.10 -11.60
CA GLU A 70 -15.74 -4.88 -11.40
C GLU A 70 -16.04 -3.77 -10.37
N GLU A 71 -16.29 -2.55 -10.86
CA GLU A 71 -17.57 -1.89 -10.57
C GLU A 71 -17.82 -0.82 -11.64
N GLU A 72 -18.60 -1.23 -12.64
CA GLU A 72 -19.40 -0.37 -13.51
C GLU A 72 -20.28 0.55 -12.62
N TRP A 73 -19.83 1.79 -12.37
CA TRP A 73 -20.72 2.81 -11.81
C TRP A 73 -21.54 3.43 -12.94
N ASP A 74 -22.60 2.71 -13.33
CA ASP A 74 -23.75 3.27 -14.02
C ASP A 74 -24.49 4.24 -13.07
N GLU A 75 -24.31 5.56 -13.27
CA GLU A 75 -25.35 6.59 -13.11
C GLU A 75 -25.04 7.90 -13.88
#